data_AF-A0A9P9WE17-F1
#
_entry.id   AF-A0A9P9WE17-F1
#
_cell.length_a   1.000
_cell.length_b   1.000
_cell.length_c   1.000
_cell.angle_alpha   90.00
_cell.angle_beta   90.00
_cell.angle_gamma   90.00
#
_symmetry.space_group_name_H-M   'P 1'
#
loop_
_entity.id
_entity.type
_entity.pdbx_description
1 polymer ?
#
loop_
_entity_poly.entity_id
_entity_poly.type
_entity_poly.pdbx_seq_one_letter_code
_entity_poly.pdbx_strand_id
1 'polypeptide(L)'
;MVEDYYAVLGIPRTADGATITSQYRRLALQTHPDKNRFDPNATTNFQLVATAYETLKDPSRRRAYDSKCVTEATSNPFHSSTPASRKPPTSCMNCYTSPWGRKIDELQTKLEELEDRHSSLWEGRDYVRPHITATQKAIEQLDAEAVEDDMQEKSAKTWFARLFRAKESKELMVCIARRRTERATGRLVLEARRNYLNNKFDVLDRAIKETRREICDVKDLVSEAKRSEAKWLAQEDYREQIERLRQRADELERFRYQRAKEWRKEKDEKRAARMKKHGAQRSEAEVPRQTQTEHQ
;
A
#
# COMPACT_ATOMS: atom_id res chain seq x y z
N MET A 1 -10.92 5.47 26.14
CA MET A 1 -10.67 4.63 24.95
C MET A 1 -11.96 3.91 24.67
N VAL A 2 -12.52 4.04 23.48
CA VAL A 2 -13.72 3.29 23.11
C VAL A 2 -13.27 1.88 22.72
N GLU A 3 -13.60 0.87 23.53
CA GLU A 3 -13.31 -0.52 23.16
C GLU A 3 -14.11 -0.89 21.90
N ASP A 4 -13.42 -1.42 20.87
CA ASP A 4 -14.08 -1.89 19.65
C ASP A 4 -14.76 -3.25 19.91
N TYR A 5 -16.09 -3.23 20.10
CA TYR A 5 -16.90 -4.41 20.38
C TYR A 5 -16.89 -5.44 19.24
N TYR A 6 -16.65 -5.01 18.00
CA TYR A 6 -16.50 -5.93 16.87
C TYR A 6 -15.16 -6.67 16.96
N ALA A 7 -14.10 -5.98 17.38
CA ALA A 7 -12.80 -6.60 17.63
C ALA A 7 -12.84 -7.56 18.84
N VAL A 8 -13.56 -7.20 19.91
CA VAL A 8 -13.77 -8.08 21.09
C VAL A 8 -14.44 -9.39 20.69
N LEU A 9 -15.43 -9.35 19.79
CA LEU A 9 -16.11 -10.55 19.29
C LEU A 9 -15.39 -11.23 18.11
N GLY A 10 -14.32 -10.63 17.58
CA GLY A 10 -13.55 -11.15 16.44
C GLY A 10 -14.36 -11.22 15.14
N ILE A 11 -15.26 -10.26 14.91
CA ILE A 11 -16.17 -10.25 13.76
C ILE A 11 -16.04 -8.94 12.95
N PRO A 12 -16.31 -8.97 11.64
CA PRO A 12 -16.37 -7.76 10.83
C PRO A 12 -17.60 -6.92 11.20
N ARG A 13 -17.51 -5.60 10.99
CA ARG A 13 -18.65 -4.66 11.18
C ARG A 13 -19.85 -4.95 10.28
N THR A 14 -19.65 -5.70 9.19
CA THR A 14 -20.68 -6.17 8.26
C THR A 14 -21.34 -7.48 8.68
N ALA A 15 -21.00 -8.04 9.85
CA ALA A 15 -21.54 -9.32 10.30
C ALA A 15 -23.05 -9.26 10.60
N ASP A 16 -23.74 -10.31 10.17
CA ASP A 16 -25.15 -10.56 10.45
C ASP A 16 -25.38 -10.99 11.92
N GLY A 17 -26.61 -10.79 12.42
CA GLY A 17 -27.00 -11.15 13.78
C GLY A 17 -26.78 -12.63 14.14
N ALA A 18 -26.90 -13.53 13.15
CA ALA A 18 -26.61 -14.95 13.31
C ALA A 18 -25.12 -15.20 13.60
N THR A 19 -24.23 -14.50 12.90
CA THR A 19 -22.78 -14.56 13.08
C THR A 19 -22.36 -14.00 14.44
N ILE A 20 -22.94 -12.87 14.84
CA ILE A 20 -22.73 -12.26 16.17
C ILE A 20 -23.08 -13.25 17.28
N THR A 21 -24.24 -13.91 17.16
CA THR A 21 -24.72 -14.88 18.16
C THR A 21 -23.85 -16.13 18.20
N SER A 22 -23.44 -16.65 17.05
CA SER A 22 -22.57 -17.82 16.94
C SER A 22 -21.20 -17.57 17.59
N GLN A 23 -20.60 -16.41 17.31
CA GLN A 23 -19.29 -16.04 17.86
C GLN A 23 -19.33 -15.77 19.35
N TYR A 24 -20.39 -15.10 19.84
CA TYR A 24 -20.61 -14.93 21.28
C TYR A 24 -20.68 -16.29 22.00
N ARG A 25 -21.44 -17.26 21.48
CA ARG A 25 -21.54 -18.60 22.10
C ARG A 25 -20.18 -19.29 22.17
N ARG A 26 -19.37 -19.17 21.12
CA ARG A 26 -18.02 -19.74 21.06
C ARG A 26 -17.09 -19.08 22.09
N LEU A 27 -17.08 -17.75 22.15
CA LEU A 27 -16.23 -17.01 23.08
C LEU A 27 -16.67 -17.18 24.52
N ALA A 28 -17.97 -17.17 24.82
CA ALA A 28 -18.51 -17.38 26.16
C ALA A 28 -18.11 -18.74 26.74
N LEU A 29 -18.03 -19.80 25.91
CA LEU A 29 -17.54 -21.12 26.34
C LEU A 29 -16.02 -21.13 26.58
N GLN A 30 -15.27 -20.31 25.84
CA GLN A 30 -13.81 -20.21 25.95
C GLN A 30 -13.37 -19.32 27.11
N THR A 31 -14.12 -18.27 27.44
CA THR A 31 -13.81 -17.31 28.51
C THR A 31 -14.56 -17.58 29.80
N HIS A 32 -15.35 -18.65 29.88
CA HIS A 32 -16.17 -18.96 31.06
C HIS A 32 -15.33 -19.10 32.34
N PRO A 33 -15.66 -18.38 33.43
CA PRO A 33 -14.86 -18.39 34.67
C PRO A 33 -14.79 -19.79 35.33
N ASP A 34 -15.81 -20.62 35.16
CA ASP A 34 -15.81 -22.00 35.68
C ASP A 34 -14.80 -22.93 34.97
N LYS A 35 -14.46 -22.65 33.70
CA LYS A 35 -13.44 -23.41 32.95
C LYS A 35 -12.03 -22.82 33.12
N ASN A 36 -11.94 -21.52 33.39
CA ASN A 36 -10.67 -20.79 33.50
C ASN A 36 -10.40 -20.29 34.92
N ARG A 37 -10.47 -21.20 35.90
CA ARG A 37 -10.35 -20.87 37.34
C ARG A 37 -9.00 -20.30 37.75
N PHE A 38 -7.96 -20.54 36.95
CA PHE A 38 -6.58 -20.10 37.19
C PHE A 38 -6.23 -18.79 36.48
N ASP A 39 -7.11 -18.25 35.64
CA ASP A 39 -6.89 -16.98 34.95
C ASP A 39 -7.59 -15.84 35.72
N PRO A 40 -6.83 -14.92 36.35
CA PRO A 40 -7.42 -13.79 37.08
C PRO A 40 -8.21 -12.83 36.17
N ASN A 41 -8.02 -12.90 34.85
CA ASN A 41 -8.70 -12.05 33.86
C ASN A 41 -9.91 -12.76 33.21
N ALA A 42 -10.22 -14.01 33.55
CA ALA A 42 -11.34 -14.73 32.96
C ALA A 42 -12.68 -13.99 33.15
N THR A 43 -12.91 -13.48 34.36
CA THR A 43 -14.12 -12.72 34.71
C THR A 43 -14.23 -11.42 33.92
N THR A 44 -13.14 -10.65 33.81
CA THR A 44 -13.13 -9.36 33.09
C THR A 44 -13.31 -9.57 31.59
N ASN A 45 -12.67 -10.59 31.02
CA ASN A 45 -12.81 -10.94 29.61
C ASN A 45 -14.22 -11.44 29.28
N PHE A 46 -14.82 -12.23 30.16
CA PHE A 46 -16.19 -12.69 30.00
C PHE A 46 -17.20 -11.52 30.05
N GLN A 47 -17.02 -10.59 30.99
CA GLN A 47 -17.83 -9.38 31.08
C GLN A 47 -17.72 -8.53 29.81
N LEU A 48 -16.50 -8.32 29.28
CA LEU A 48 -16.28 -7.56 28.05
C LEU A 48 -16.98 -8.19 26.84
N VAL A 49 -16.88 -9.51 26.69
CA VAL A 49 -17.56 -10.28 25.62
C VAL A 49 -19.08 -10.19 25.75
N ALA A 50 -19.62 -10.23 26.97
CA ALA A 50 -21.04 -10.07 27.23
C ALA A 50 -21.54 -8.66 26.89
N THR A 51 -20.82 -7.61 27.30
CA THR A 51 -21.16 -6.21 26.99
C THR A 51 -21.11 -5.92 25.48
N ALA A 52 -20.12 -6.49 24.77
CA ALA A 52 -20.03 -6.38 23.32
C ALA A 52 -21.23 -7.03 22.63
N TYR A 53 -21.61 -8.24 23.06
CA TYR A 53 -22.76 -8.95 22.51
C TYR A 53 -24.08 -8.23 22.78
N GLU A 54 -24.33 -7.73 24.00
CA GLU A 54 -25.56 -6.99 24.34
C GLU A 54 -25.74 -5.73 23.50
N THR A 55 -24.62 -5.05 23.18
CA THR A 55 -24.64 -3.83 22.37
C THR A 55 -24.87 -4.14 20.88
N LEU A 56 -24.25 -5.20 20.37
CA LEU A 56 -24.28 -5.55 18.94
C LEU A 56 -25.48 -6.42 18.53
N LYS A 57 -26.12 -7.11 19.48
CA LYS A 57 -27.31 -7.94 19.25
C LYS A 57 -28.54 -7.11 18.87
N ASP A 58 -28.74 -5.96 19.51
CA ASP A 58 -29.88 -5.08 19.25
C ASP A 58 -29.54 -4.08 18.12
N PRO A 59 -30.27 -4.08 16.99
CA PRO A 59 -30.04 -3.14 15.89
C PRO A 59 -30.06 -1.67 16.31
N SER A 60 -30.88 -1.30 17.29
CA SER A 60 -30.99 0.08 17.77
C SER A 60 -29.75 0.49 18.57
N ARG A 61 -29.27 -0.40 19.46
CA ARG A 61 -28.05 -0.17 20.25
C ARG A 61 -26.79 -0.22 19.38
N ARG A 62 -26.76 -1.11 18.38
CA ARG A 62 -25.70 -1.21 17.38
C ARG A 62 -25.57 0.08 16.57
N ARG A 63 -26.68 0.64 16.07
CA ARG A 63 -26.66 1.93 15.34
C ARG A 63 -26.17 3.09 16.22
N ALA A 64 -26.62 3.15 17.47
CA ALA A 64 -26.18 4.18 18.41
C ALA A 64 -24.69 4.04 18.80
N TYR A 65 -24.18 2.81 18.85
CA TYR A 65 -22.77 2.53 19.05
C TYR A 65 -21.94 2.91 17.82
N ASP A 66 -22.39 2.52 16.62
CA ASP A 66 -21.73 2.85 15.35
C ASP A 66 -21.70 4.37 15.12
N SER A 67 -22.79 5.09 15.44
CA SER A 67 -22.83 6.56 15.30
C SER A 67 -21.84 7.27 16.22
N LYS A 68 -21.64 6.78 17.46
CA LYS A 68 -20.67 7.34 18.40
C LYS A 68 -19.22 7.05 17.96
N CYS A 69 -18.98 5.84 17.44
CA CYS A 69 -17.65 5.45 16.95
C CYS A 69 -17.22 6.24 15.70
N VAL A 70 -18.16 6.66 14.85
CA VAL A 70 -17.87 7.49 13.67
C VAL A 70 -17.51 8.93 14.06
N THR A 71 -18.15 9.48 15.11
CA THR A 71 -17.89 10.87 15.53
C THR A 71 -16.54 11.08 16.20
N GLU A 72 -15.98 10.06 16.87
CA GLU A 72 -14.63 10.12 17.46
C GLU A 72 -13.52 9.88 16.41
N ALA A 73 -13.82 9.19 15.31
CA ALA A 73 -12.89 9.02 14.19
C ALA A 73 -12.74 10.29 13.32
N THR A 74 -13.63 11.27 13.47
CA THR A 74 -13.63 12.52 12.67
C THR A 74 -13.04 13.76 13.39
N SER A 75 -12.51 13.65 14.61
CA SER A 75 -11.83 14.76 15.30
C SER A 75 -10.29 14.68 15.28
N ASN A 76 -9.71 13.75 14.52
CA ASN A 76 -8.28 13.71 14.25
C ASN A 76 -8.05 14.12 12.77
N PRO A 77 -7.30 15.19 12.46
CA PRO A 77 -7.11 15.64 11.07
C PRO A 77 -6.20 14.72 10.23
N PHE A 78 -5.86 13.53 10.74
CA PHE A 78 -4.92 12.60 10.13
C PHE A 78 -5.48 11.18 10.25
N HIS A 79 -5.60 10.51 9.10
CA HIS A 79 -6.14 9.16 8.87
C HIS A 79 -7.66 8.99 8.80
N SER A 80 -8.18 9.20 7.58
CA SER A 80 -9.22 8.34 7.02
C SER A 80 -8.62 7.50 5.87
N SER A 81 -8.31 6.25 6.17
CA SER A 81 -7.98 5.24 5.16
C SER A 81 -8.80 3.97 5.41
N THR A 82 -10.11 4.05 5.25
CA THR A 82 -10.86 2.87 4.78
C THR A 82 -10.75 2.90 3.26
N PRO A 83 -10.42 1.79 2.58
CA PRO A 83 -10.30 1.73 1.13
C PRO A 83 -11.70 1.70 0.53
N ALA A 84 -12.38 2.84 0.57
CA ALA A 84 -13.45 3.10 -0.35
C ALA A 84 -12.82 3.07 -1.73
N SER A 85 -13.13 2.01 -2.49
CA SER A 85 -13.24 1.99 -3.95
C SER A 85 -12.88 3.33 -4.59
N ARG A 86 -11.58 3.64 -4.63
CA ARG A 86 -11.07 4.73 -5.43
C ARG A 86 -11.00 4.10 -6.80
N LYS A 87 -12.13 4.17 -7.50
CA LYS A 87 -12.07 4.21 -8.96
C LYS A 87 -10.94 5.21 -9.29
N PRO A 88 -9.99 4.85 -10.17
CA PRO A 88 -8.93 5.77 -10.54
C PRO A 88 -9.56 7.10 -10.93
N PRO A 89 -8.90 8.25 -10.66
CA PRO A 89 -9.46 9.53 -11.04
C PRO A 89 -9.84 9.45 -12.52
N THR A 90 -11.13 9.52 -12.80
CA THR A 90 -11.67 9.84 -14.11
C THR A 90 -11.22 11.27 -14.42
N SER A 91 -9.97 11.40 -14.81
CA SER A 91 -9.37 12.61 -15.33
C SER A 91 -8.52 12.17 -16.52
N CYS A 92 -9.02 12.54 -17.70
CA CYS A 92 -8.57 12.16 -19.03
C CYS A 92 -9.01 10.76 -19.50
N MET A 93 -10.15 10.70 -20.18
CA MET A 93 -10.62 9.55 -20.96
C MET A 93 -9.70 9.18 -22.15
N ASN A 94 -8.48 9.75 -22.23
CA ASN A 94 -7.50 9.55 -23.31
C ASN A 94 -6.04 9.38 -22.79
N CYS A 95 -5.79 9.19 -21.49
CA CYS A 95 -4.41 9.04 -20.97
C CYS A 95 -3.86 7.60 -20.95
N TYR A 96 -4.66 6.59 -21.31
CA TYR A 96 -4.21 5.20 -21.44
C TYR A 96 -4.03 4.79 -22.92
N THR A 97 -3.10 5.41 -23.62
CA THR A 97 -2.69 4.98 -24.98
C THR A 97 -1.55 3.96 -24.95
N SER A 98 -0.79 3.88 -23.86
CA SER A 98 0.30 2.92 -23.70
C SER A 98 -0.18 1.59 -23.09
N PRO A 99 0.22 0.43 -23.64
CA PRO A 99 -0.02 -0.88 -23.03
C PRO A 99 0.56 -1.04 -21.62
N TRP A 100 1.54 -0.21 -21.25
CA TRP A 100 2.29 -0.30 -20.00
C TRP A 100 1.74 0.58 -18.87
N GLY A 101 0.93 1.60 -19.17
CA GLY A 101 0.45 2.57 -18.17
C GLY A 101 -0.29 1.90 -17.00
N ARG A 102 -1.25 1.01 -17.29
CA ARG A 102 -1.97 0.25 -16.25
C ARG A 102 -1.04 -0.60 -15.38
N LYS A 103 0.02 -1.16 -15.98
CA LYS A 103 0.97 -2.00 -15.26
C LYS A 103 1.85 -1.19 -14.32
N ILE A 104 2.26 0.01 -14.76
CA ILE A 104 3.03 0.94 -13.94
C ILE A 104 2.19 1.41 -12.75
N ASP A 105 0.92 1.77 -12.99
CA ASP A 105 0.00 2.19 -11.91
C ASP A 105 -0.20 1.07 -10.89
N GLU A 106 -0.46 -0.16 -11.34
CA GLU A 106 -0.61 -1.33 -10.46
C GLU A 106 0.64 -1.54 -9.58
N LEU A 107 1.83 -1.45 -10.18
CA LEU A 107 3.08 -1.60 -9.45
C LEU A 107 3.34 -0.43 -8.48
N GLN A 108 2.93 0.78 -8.83
CA GLN A 108 3.02 1.95 -7.95
C GLN A 108 2.08 1.85 -6.75
N THR A 109 0.84 1.40 -6.95
CA THR A 109 -0.09 1.11 -5.84
C THR A 109 0.46 0.03 -4.93
N LYS A 110 0.98 -1.07 -5.51
CA LYS A 110 1.61 -2.13 -4.73
C LYS A 110 2.81 -1.62 -3.93
N LEU A 111 3.59 -0.70 -4.50
CA LEU A 111 4.72 -0.10 -3.81
C LEU A 111 4.26 0.74 -2.60
N GLU A 112 3.22 1.54 -2.75
CA GLU A 112 2.62 2.33 -1.67
C GLU A 112 2.12 1.43 -0.53
N GLU A 113 1.40 0.36 -0.87
CA GLU A 113 0.94 -0.64 0.12
C GLU A 113 2.10 -1.30 0.89
N LEU A 114 3.21 -1.59 0.21
CA LEU A 114 4.40 -2.16 0.84
C LEU A 114 5.13 -1.15 1.74
N GLU A 115 5.20 0.11 1.32
CA GLU A 115 5.79 1.20 2.12
C GLU A 115 4.95 1.46 3.40
N ASP A 116 3.62 1.41 3.30
CA ASP A 116 2.71 1.47 4.46
C ASP A 116 2.90 0.27 5.39
N ARG A 117 2.97 -0.94 4.83
CA ARG A 117 3.25 -2.16 5.59
C ARG A 117 4.61 -2.09 6.30
N HIS A 118 5.64 -1.60 5.62
CA HIS A 118 6.96 -1.41 6.22
C HIS A 118 6.89 -0.42 7.39
N SER A 119 6.19 0.69 7.22
CA SER A 119 6.03 1.72 8.27
C SER A 119 5.31 1.17 9.51
N SER A 120 4.19 0.47 9.33
CA SER A 120 3.45 -0.15 10.45
C SER A 120 4.27 -1.23 11.19
N LEU A 121 5.09 -2.01 10.48
CA LEU A 121 6.00 -2.98 11.11
C LEU A 121 7.08 -2.29 11.96
N TRP A 122 7.60 -1.16 11.49
CA TRP A 122 8.56 -0.34 12.24
C TRP A 122 7.96 0.24 13.51
N GLU A 123 6.73 0.77 13.45
CA GLU A 123 6.01 1.24 14.64
C GLU A 123 5.86 0.13 15.69
N GLY A 124 5.48 -1.08 15.24
CA GLY A 124 5.39 -2.24 16.12
C GLY A 124 6.72 -2.62 16.76
N ARG A 125 7.82 -2.54 16.01
CA ARG A 125 9.18 -2.82 16.50
C ARG A 125 9.64 -1.79 17.53
N ASP A 126 9.41 -0.51 17.24
CA ASP A 126 9.80 0.59 18.12
C ASP A 126 8.97 0.63 19.39
N TYR A 127 7.70 0.17 19.33
CA TYR A 127 6.88 -0.04 20.53
C TYR A 127 7.43 -1.15 21.44
N VAL A 128 7.92 -2.26 20.89
CA VAL A 128 8.40 -3.41 21.68
C VAL A 128 9.76 -3.13 22.35
N ARG A 129 10.64 -2.37 21.68
CA ARG A 129 12.01 -2.09 22.15
C ARG A 129 12.08 -1.54 23.60
N PRO A 130 11.35 -0.49 24.00
CA PRO A 130 11.43 0.03 25.36
C PRO A 130 10.98 -1.02 26.40
N HIS A 131 9.99 -1.85 26.08
CA HIS A 131 9.54 -2.91 26.99
C HIS A 131 10.60 -3.99 27.22
N ILE A 132 11.40 -4.33 26.21
CA ILE A 132 12.55 -5.23 26.38
C ILE A 132 13.55 -4.59 27.36
N THR A 133 13.92 -3.33 27.13
CA THR A 133 14.89 -2.63 27.98
C THR A 133 14.41 -2.48 29.43
N ALA A 134 13.12 -2.16 29.62
CA ALA A 134 12.53 -2.05 30.95
C ALA A 134 12.50 -3.40 31.68
N THR A 135 12.17 -4.49 30.97
CA THR A 135 12.17 -5.84 31.55
C THR A 135 13.59 -6.27 31.93
N GLN A 136 14.57 -5.98 31.08
CA GLN A 136 15.98 -6.26 31.35
C GLN A 136 16.49 -5.49 32.58
N LYS A 137 16.16 -4.20 32.67
CA LYS A 137 16.51 -3.39 33.85
C LYS A 137 15.86 -3.90 35.13
N ALA A 138 14.62 -4.39 35.07
CA ALA A 138 13.94 -4.98 36.22
C ALA A 138 14.61 -6.28 36.68
N ILE A 139 15.09 -7.11 35.75
CA ILE A 139 15.88 -8.32 36.08
C ILE A 139 17.19 -7.91 36.78
N GLU A 140 17.89 -6.91 36.25
CA GLU A 140 19.13 -6.39 36.84
C GLU A 140 18.93 -5.83 38.26
N GLN A 141 17.78 -5.20 38.52
CA GLN A 141 17.40 -4.75 39.86
C GLN A 141 17.21 -5.92 40.83
N LEU A 142 16.50 -6.98 40.43
CA LEU A 142 16.35 -8.17 41.26
C LEU A 142 17.68 -8.89 41.53
N ASP A 143 18.58 -8.88 40.55
CA ASP A 143 19.93 -9.44 40.67
C ASP A 143 20.78 -8.57 41.63
N ALA A 144 20.66 -7.24 41.60
CA ALA A 144 21.32 -6.35 42.55
C ALA A 144 20.80 -6.53 44.00
N GLU A 145 19.49 -6.63 44.18
CA GLU A 145 18.87 -6.94 45.48
C GLU A 145 19.33 -8.31 46.02
N ALA A 146 19.66 -9.26 45.13
CA ALA A 146 20.22 -10.56 45.52
C ALA A 146 21.58 -10.42 46.19
N VAL A 147 22.44 -9.59 45.62
CA VAL A 147 23.77 -9.31 46.16
C VAL A 147 23.66 -8.67 47.55
N GLU A 148 22.71 -7.75 47.74
CA GLU A 148 22.52 -7.07 49.02
C GLU A 148 21.99 -8.00 50.12
N ASP A 149 21.00 -8.85 49.80
CA ASP A 149 20.51 -9.88 50.73
C ASP A 149 21.63 -10.84 51.15
N ASP A 150 22.51 -11.24 50.21
CA ASP A 150 23.67 -12.10 50.49
C ASP A 150 24.69 -11.42 51.42
N MET A 151 24.91 -10.11 51.26
CA MET A 151 25.77 -9.33 52.16
C MET A 151 25.17 -9.21 53.57
N GLN A 152 23.86 -8.93 53.67
CA GLN A 152 23.15 -8.86 54.95
C GLN A 152 23.17 -10.20 55.69
N GLU A 153 22.95 -11.31 54.97
CA GLU A 153 23.02 -12.66 55.53
C GLU A 153 24.43 -12.97 56.09
N LYS A 154 25.48 -12.69 55.31
CA LYS A 154 26.87 -12.87 55.76
C LYS A 154 27.15 -12.08 57.03
N SER A 155 26.72 -10.82 57.08
CA SER A 155 26.85 -9.97 58.28
C SER A 155 26.10 -10.56 59.49
N ALA A 156 24.85 -10.98 59.31
CA ALA A 156 23.99 -11.53 60.35
C ALA A 156 24.47 -12.88 60.93
N LYS A 157 25.27 -13.64 60.16
CA LYS A 157 25.88 -14.91 60.57
C LYS A 157 27.17 -14.76 61.38
N THR A 158 27.70 -13.54 61.52
CA THR A 158 28.93 -13.27 62.28
C THR A 158 28.76 -13.60 63.76
N TRP A 159 29.81 -14.13 64.40
CA TRP A 159 29.76 -14.54 65.81
C TRP A 159 29.35 -13.40 66.76
N PHE A 160 29.80 -12.17 66.51
CA PHE A 160 29.38 -10.97 67.26
C PHE A 160 27.86 -10.72 67.17
N ALA A 161 27.28 -10.83 65.98
CA ALA A 161 25.84 -10.67 65.78
C ALA A 161 25.05 -11.79 66.47
N ARG A 162 25.60 -13.01 66.49
CA ARG A 162 25.00 -14.16 67.16
C ARG A 162 25.05 -14.04 68.69
N LEU A 163 26.08 -13.40 69.23
CA LEU A 163 26.26 -13.21 70.67
C LEU A 163 25.37 -12.09 71.24
N PHE A 164 25.19 -10.99 70.50
CA PHE A 164 24.51 -9.79 71.02
C PHE A 164 23.16 -9.47 70.35
N ARG A 165 22.81 -10.11 69.22
CA ARG A 165 21.59 -9.84 68.44
C ARG A 165 20.92 -11.12 67.92
N ALA A 166 20.86 -12.16 68.75
CA ALA A 166 20.38 -13.49 68.35
C ALA A 166 18.92 -13.52 67.84
N LYS A 167 18.02 -12.72 68.43
CA LYS A 167 16.61 -12.65 68.02
C LYS A 167 16.44 -11.93 66.68
N GLU A 168 17.05 -10.75 66.55
CA GLU A 168 17.07 -9.95 65.31
C GLU A 168 17.70 -10.71 64.13
N SER A 169 18.77 -11.47 64.40
CA SER A 169 19.43 -12.32 63.38
C SER A 169 18.48 -13.41 62.83
N LYS A 170 17.71 -14.09 63.70
CA LYS A 170 16.76 -15.13 63.25
C LYS A 170 15.62 -14.55 62.42
N GLU A 171 15.04 -13.43 62.85
CA GLU A 171 13.95 -12.77 62.12
C GLU A 171 14.43 -12.26 60.76
N LEU A 172 15.63 -11.66 60.69
CA LEU A 172 16.24 -11.22 59.44
C LEU A 172 16.48 -12.38 58.46
N MET A 173 16.97 -13.53 58.94
CA MET A 173 17.20 -14.72 58.12
C MET A 173 15.90 -15.25 57.49
N VAL A 174 14.80 -15.25 58.24
CA VAL A 174 13.47 -15.63 57.72
C VAL A 174 13.00 -14.64 56.65
N CYS A 175 13.18 -13.33 56.89
CA CYS A 175 12.86 -12.29 55.91
C CYS A 175 13.68 -12.44 54.62
N ILE A 176 15.00 -12.68 54.72
CA ILE A 176 15.88 -12.90 53.56
C ILE A 176 15.47 -14.16 52.80
N ALA A 177 15.18 -15.26 53.48
CA ALA A 177 14.73 -16.50 52.84
C ALA A 177 13.42 -16.31 52.07
N ARG A 178 12.47 -15.58 52.65
CA ARG A 178 11.21 -15.21 51.98
C ARG A 178 11.47 -14.35 50.73
N ARG A 179 12.21 -13.24 50.87
CA ARG A 179 12.57 -12.37 49.74
C ARG A 179 13.29 -13.14 48.62
N ARG A 180 14.17 -14.07 48.95
CA ARG A 180 14.82 -14.94 47.94
C ARG A 180 13.81 -15.72 47.11
N THR A 181 12.82 -16.34 47.75
CA THR A 181 11.79 -17.09 47.02
C THR A 181 10.93 -16.17 46.15
N GLU A 182 10.55 -14.99 46.66
CA GLU A 182 9.77 -13.99 45.93
C GLU A 182 10.56 -13.40 44.73
N ARG A 183 11.86 -13.13 44.89
CA ARG A 183 12.72 -12.63 43.81
C ARG A 183 13.01 -13.72 42.77
N ALA A 184 13.21 -14.97 43.19
CA ALA A 184 13.40 -16.08 42.25
C ALA A 184 12.17 -16.30 41.36
N THR A 185 10.96 -16.26 41.93
CA THR A 185 9.73 -16.34 41.13
C THR A 185 9.53 -15.10 40.26
N GLY A 186 9.77 -13.89 40.80
CA GLY A 186 9.73 -12.65 40.03
C GLY A 186 10.69 -12.64 38.83
N ARG A 187 11.91 -13.13 39.03
CA ARG A 187 12.94 -13.25 37.99
C ARG A 187 12.49 -14.18 36.86
N LEU A 188 11.95 -15.35 37.19
CA LEU A 188 11.42 -16.29 36.18
C LEU A 188 10.31 -15.66 35.32
N VAL A 189 9.40 -14.90 35.95
CA VAL A 189 8.32 -14.19 35.23
C VAL A 189 8.89 -13.13 34.28
N LEU A 190 9.85 -12.34 34.74
CA LEU A 190 10.49 -11.31 33.92
C LEU A 190 11.33 -11.91 32.78
N GLU A 191 12.03 -13.02 33.02
CA GLU A 191 12.76 -13.75 31.97
C GLU A 191 11.81 -14.30 30.90
N ALA A 192 10.69 -14.89 31.31
CA ALA A 192 9.65 -15.33 30.37
C ALA A 192 9.10 -14.16 29.54
N ARG A 193 8.81 -13.02 30.18
CA ARG A 193 8.38 -11.78 29.50
C ARG A 193 9.44 -11.27 28.53
N ARG A 194 10.71 -11.22 28.93
CA ARG A 194 11.82 -10.79 28.07
C ARG A 194 11.94 -11.70 26.85
N ASN A 195 11.90 -13.02 27.04
CA ASN A 195 11.98 -13.99 25.95
C ASN A 195 10.81 -13.84 24.96
N TYR A 196 9.59 -13.62 25.48
CA TYR A 196 8.42 -13.32 24.64
C TYR A 196 8.61 -12.04 23.82
N LEU A 197 9.05 -10.94 24.46
CA LEU A 197 9.26 -9.66 23.79
C LEU A 197 10.39 -9.73 22.75
N ASN A 198 11.49 -10.43 23.06
CA ASN A 198 12.59 -10.66 22.11
C ASN A 198 12.11 -11.46 20.89
N ASN A 199 11.37 -12.55 21.09
CA ASN A 199 10.81 -13.31 19.97
C ASN A 199 9.87 -12.44 19.12
N LYS A 200 9.01 -11.63 19.76
CA LYS A 200 8.15 -10.67 19.04
C LYS A 200 8.98 -9.66 18.23
N PHE A 201 10.07 -9.14 18.79
CA PHE A 201 11.00 -8.24 18.11
C PHE A 201 11.66 -8.93 16.90
N ASP A 202 12.11 -10.17 17.05
CA ASP A 202 12.76 -10.94 15.97
C ASP A 202 11.80 -11.29 14.83
N VAL A 203 10.53 -11.56 15.13
CA VAL A 203 9.48 -11.74 14.11
C VAL A 203 9.27 -10.45 13.32
N LEU A 204 9.17 -9.30 14.01
CA LEU A 204 9.02 -7.99 13.35
C LEU A 204 10.25 -7.63 12.52
N ASP A 205 11.46 -7.87 13.04
CA ASP A 205 12.72 -7.56 12.33
C ASP A 205 12.87 -8.40 11.06
N ARG A 206 12.49 -9.68 11.09
CA ARG A 206 12.42 -10.52 9.89
C ARG A 206 11.39 -10.02 8.88
N ALA A 207 10.19 -9.68 9.35
CA ALA A 207 9.14 -9.16 8.48
C ALA A 207 9.55 -7.83 7.81
N ILE A 208 10.22 -6.94 8.55
CA ILE A 208 10.75 -5.67 8.01
C ILE A 208 11.78 -5.94 6.90
N LYS A 209 12.71 -6.88 7.11
CA LYS A 209 13.72 -7.24 6.11
C LYS A 209 13.07 -7.81 4.84
N GLU A 210 12.05 -8.64 4.99
CA GLU A 210 11.34 -9.22 3.85
C GLU A 210 10.57 -8.14 3.07
N THR A 211 9.76 -7.33 3.75
CA THR A 211 9.03 -6.23 3.11
C THR A 211 9.99 -5.25 2.41
N ARG A 212 11.16 -4.97 3.00
CA ARG A 212 12.18 -4.13 2.37
C ARG A 212 12.72 -4.75 1.07
N ARG A 213 12.92 -6.07 1.02
CA ARG A 213 13.33 -6.76 -0.20
C ARG A 213 12.23 -6.66 -1.27
N GLU A 214 10.98 -6.92 -0.90
CA GLU A 214 9.83 -6.78 -1.81
C GLU A 214 9.72 -5.35 -2.37
N ILE A 215 9.95 -4.33 -1.55
CA ILE A 215 9.98 -2.92 -2.00
C ILE A 215 11.05 -2.69 -3.07
N CYS A 216 12.26 -3.23 -2.86
CA CYS A 216 13.34 -3.12 -3.85
C CYS A 216 12.96 -3.82 -5.16
N ASP A 217 12.45 -5.05 -5.10
CA ASP A 217 12.06 -5.82 -6.28
C ASP A 217 10.94 -5.10 -7.06
N VAL A 218 9.94 -4.55 -6.38
CA VAL A 218 8.87 -3.78 -7.04
C VAL A 218 9.39 -2.48 -7.64
N LYS A 219 10.32 -1.77 -6.99
CA LYS A 219 10.96 -0.57 -7.56
C LYS A 219 11.73 -0.87 -8.85
N ASP A 220 12.40 -2.02 -8.91
CA ASP A 220 13.10 -2.47 -10.11
C ASP A 220 12.11 -2.78 -11.24
N LEU A 221 11.01 -3.46 -10.94
CA LEU A 221 9.93 -3.74 -11.90
C LEU A 221 9.27 -2.45 -12.42
N VAL A 222 9.01 -1.46 -11.57
CA VAL A 222 8.49 -0.14 -11.99
C VAL A 222 9.47 0.52 -12.95
N SER A 223 10.76 0.48 -12.63
CA SER A 223 11.80 1.07 -13.47
C SER A 223 11.90 0.38 -14.83
N GLU A 224 11.79 -0.94 -14.85
CA GLU A 224 11.76 -1.72 -16.09
C GLU A 224 10.53 -1.46 -16.95
N ALA A 225 9.34 -1.39 -16.33
CA ALA A 225 8.10 -1.07 -17.02
C ALA A 225 8.17 0.33 -17.66
N LYS A 226 8.68 1.33 -16.93
CA LYS A 226 8.90 2.70 -17.45
C LYS A 226 9.89 2.73 -18.62
N ARG A 227 10.98 1.96 -18.55
CA ARG A 227 11.92 1.81 -19.69
C ARG A 227 11.24 1.19 -20.90
N SER A 228 10.39 0.20 -20.70
CA SER A 228 9.67 -0.49 -21.77
C SER A 228 8.62 0.42 -22.41
N GLU A 229 7.91 1.20 -21.60
CA GLU A 229 6.99 2.23 -22.07
C GLU A 229 7.69 3.31 -22.91
N ALA A 230 8.84 3.82 -22.45
CA ALA A 230 9.60 4.82 -23.18
C ALA A 230 10.07 4.29 -24.56
N LYS A 231 10.52 3.04 -24.62
CA LYS A 231 10.87 2.38 -25.89
C LYS A 231 9.68 2.26 -26.83
N TRP A 232 8.51 1.89 -26.28
CA TRP A 232 7.28 1.76 -27.06
C TRP A 232 6.83 3.11 -27.63
N LEU A 233 6.83 4.17 -26.82
CA LEU A 233 6.51 5.53 -27.26
C LEU A 233 7.46 6.00 -28.38
N ALA A 234 8.76 5.78 -28.23
CA ALA A 234 9.74 6.13 -29.26
C ALA A 234 9.49 5.37 -30.58
N GLN A 235 9.08 4.11 -30.50
CA GLN A 235 8.72 3.31 -31.67
C GLN A 235 7.44 3.82 -32.35
N GLU A 236 6.45 4.25 -31.57
CA GLU A 236 5.20 4.78 -32.09
C GLU A 236 5.40 6.16 -32.74
N ASP A 237 6.20 7.04 -32.14
CA ASP A 237 6.60 8.33 -32.74
C ASP A 237 7.31 8.12 -34.09
N TYR A 238 8.19 7.11 -34.18
CA TYR A 238 8.86 6.78 -35.42
C TYR A 238 7.88 6.28 -36.50
N ARG A 239 6.87 5.49 -36.11
CA ARG A 239 5.82 5.02 -37.02
C ARG A 239 4.99 6.19 -37.55
N GLU A 240 4.59 7.11 -36.68
CA GLU A 240 3.86 8.32 -37.10
C GLU A 240 4.70 9.17 -38.07
N GLN A 241 6.00 9.32 -37.81
CA GLN A 241 6.89 10.05 -38.72
C GLN A 241 6.94 9.40 -40.11
N ILE A 242 7.05 8.07 -40.19
CA ILE A 242 6.99 7.35 -41.46
C ILE A 242 5.66 7.56 -42.17
N GLU A 243 4.55 7.48 -41.44
CA GLU A 243 3.22 7.67 -42.02
C GLU A 243 3.04 9.09 -42.57
N ARG A 244 3.50 10.12 -41.85
CA ARG A 244 3.53 11.50 -42.35
C ARG A 244 4.37 11.65 -43.62
N LEU A 245 5.53 10.99 -43.68
CA LEU A 245 6.37 10.99 -44.88
C LEU A 245 5.67 10.30 -46.06
N ARG A 246 4.98 9.18 -45.83
CA ARG A 246 4.19 8.48 -46.84
C ARG A 246 3.05 9.36 -47.37
N GLN A 247 2.27 9.97 -46.48
CA GLN A 247 1.19 10.88 -46.86
C GLN A 247 1.70 12.04 -47.72
N ARG A 248 2.84 12.63 -47.36
CA ARG A 248 3.49 13.70 -48.14
C ARG A 248 4.00 13.21 -49.50
N ALA A 249 4.50 11.98 -49.58
CA ALA A 249 4.91 11.38 -50.84
C ALA A 249 3.70 11.17 -51.78
N ASP A 250 2.59 10.63 -51.25
CA ASP A 250 1.35 10.44 -51.99
C ASP A 250 0.77 11.77 -52.48
N GLU A 251 0.82 12.83 -51.66
CA GLU A 251 0.43 14.18 -52.06
C GLU A 251 1.26 14.72 -53.23
N LEU A 252 2.59 14.55 -53.16
CA LEU A 252 3.49 14.95 -54.24
C LEU A 252 3.23 14.15 -55.52
N GLU A 253 2.92 12.86 -55.42
CA GLU A 253 2.58 12.03 -56.56
C GLU A 253 1.25 12.45 -57.19
N ARG A 254 0.23 12.72 -56.36
CA ARG A 254 -1.05 13.31 -56.82
C ARG A 254 -0.81 14.64 -57.53
N PHE A 255 0.04 15.51 -56.97
CA PHE A 255 0.38 16.79 -57.59
C PHE A 255 1.09 16.62 -58.94
N ARG A 256 2.09 15.71 -59.01
CA ARG A 256 2.79 15.36 -60.27
C ARG A 256 1.81 14.85 -61.32
N TYR A 257 0.89 13.98 -60.93
CA TYR A 257 -0.14 13.45 -61.81
C TYR A 257 -1.06 14.55 -62.37
N GLN A 258 -1.56 15.46 -61.51
CA GLN A 258 -2.39 16.58 -61.95
C GLN A 258 -1.64 17.51 -62.90
N ARG A 259 -0.40 17.89 -62.58
CA ARG A 259 0.42 18.74 -63.44
C ARG A 259 0.71 18.10 -64.81
N ALA A 260 0.97 16.78 -64.83
CA ALA A 260 1.14 16.04 -66.08
C ALA A 260 -0.16 15.98 -66.91
N LYS A 261 -1.31 15.87 -66.25
CA LYS A 261 -2.64 15.93 -66.89
C LYS A 261 -2.91 17.31 -67.50
N GLU A 262 -2.63 18.38 -66.77
CA GLU A 262 -2.74 19.76 -67.26
C GLU A 262 -1.81 20.03 -68.44
N TRP A 263 -0.54 19.60 -68.34
CA TRP A 263 0.43 19.75 -69.43
C TRP A 263 -0.01 19.03 -70.71
N ARG A 264 -0.58 17.82 -70.61
CA ARG A 264 -1.16 17.12 -71.75
C ARG A 264 -2.30 17.91 -72.38
N LYS A 265 -3.21 18.44 -71.56
CA LYS A 265 -4.33 19.28 -72.01
C LYS A 265 -3.83 20.54 -72.74
N GLU A 266 -2.87 21.27 -72.16
CA GLU A 266 -2.28 22.46 -72.76
C GLU A 266 -1.59 22.13 -74.10
N LYS A 267 -0.90 20.99 -74.18
CA LYS A 267 -0.24 20.52 -75.42
C LYS A 267 -1.27 20.22 -76.52
N ASP A 268 -2.38 19.58 -76.17
CA ASP A 268 -3.46 19.26 -77.11
C ASP A 268 -4.19 20.53 -77.57
N GLU A 269 -4.42 21.49 -76.67
CA GLU A 269 -4.97 22.82 -77.01
C GLU A 269 -4.05 23.59 -77.97
N LYS A 270 -2.73 23.62 -77.71
CA LYS A 270 -1.74 24.24 -78.61
C LYS A 270 -1.71 23.55 -79.98
N ARG A 271 -1.80 22.22 -80.02
CA ARG A 271 -1.90 21.46 -81.29
C ARG A 271 -3.17 21.81 -82.05
N ALA A 272 -4.32 21.85 -81.38
CA ALA A 272 -5.59 22.25 -81.97
C ALA A 272 -5.54 23.69 -82.52
N ALA A 273 -4.93 24.62 -81.79
CA ALA A 273 -4.73 26.01 -82.24
C ALA A 273 -3.84 26.09 -83.49
N ARG A 274 -2.74 25.33 -83.57
CA ARG A 274 -1.89 25.24 -84.77
C ARG A 274 -2.65 24.67 -85.97
N MET A 275 -3.44 23.62 -85.78
CA MET A 275 -4.28 23.04 -86.83
C MET A 275 -5.31 24.04 -87.36
N LYS A 276 -5.95 24.81 -86.46
CA LYS A 276 -6.85 25.91 -86.86
C LYS A 276 -6.13 26.99 -87.66
N LYS A 277 -4.91 27.39 -87.25
CA LYS A 277 -4.11 28.40 -87.96
C LYS A 277 -3.67 27.93 -89.36
N HIS A 278 -3.19 26.69 -89.48
CA HIS A 278 -2.84 26.12 -90.79
C HIS A 278 -4.06 25.90 -91.69
N GLY A 279 -5.22 25.54 -91.11
CA GLY A 279 -6.49 25.47 -91.84
C GLY A 279 -6.92 26.84 -92.40
N ALA A 280 -6.83 27.89 -91.57
CA ALA A 280 -7.13 29.27 -91.99
C ALA A 280 -6.18 29.76 -93.09
N GLN A 281 -4.88 29.47 -92.98
CA GLN A 281 -3.89 29.80 -94.01
C GLN A 281 -4.09 29.03 -95.33
N ARG A 282 -4.59 27.78 -95.28
CA ARG A 282 -4.98 27.03 -96.48
C ARG A 282 -6.21 27.63 -97.15
N SER A 283 -7.25 27.99 -96.39
CA SER A 283 -8.43 28.65 -96.95
C SER A 283 -8.15 30.04 -97.51
N GLU A 284 -7.16 30.77 -96.98
CA GLU A 284 -6.69 32.04 -97.55
C GLU A 284 -5.83 31.85 -98.82
N ALA A 285 -5.10 30.74 -98.93
CA ALA A 285 -4.34 30.39 -100.15
C ALA A 285 -5.20 29.78 -101.27
N GLU A 286 -6.40 29.28 -100.95
CA GLU A 286 -7.39 28.75 -101.89
C GLU A 286 -8.36 29.82 -102.44
N VAL A 287 -8.11 31.10 -102.18
CA VAL A 287 -8.78 32.21 -102.88
C VAL A 287 -8.32 32.23 -104.34
N PRO A 288 -9.22 32.11 -105.33
CA PRO A 288 -8.82 31.91 -106.73
C PRO A 288 -8.12 33.15 -107.31
N ARG A 289 -6.99 32.94 -107.98
CA ARG A 289 -6.47 33.82 -109.04
C ARG A 289 -7.49 33.83 -110.20
N GLN A 290 -8.50 34.69 -110.11
CA GLN A 290 -9.43 35.09 -111.16
C GLN A 290 -9.66 36.59 -110.93
N THR A 291 -9.42 37.56 -111.81
CA THR A 291 -9.09 37.64 -113.24
C THR A 291 -8.65 39.09 -113.48
N GLN A 292 -7.42 39.32 -113.94
CA GLN A 292 -7.06 40.53 -114.69
C GLN A 292 -6.84 40.08 -116.14
N THR A 293 -7.88 40.19 -116.96
CA THR A 293 -7.80 40.21 -118.43
C THR A 293 -9.10 40.78 -118.98
N GLU A 294 -8.99 42.01 -119.48
CA GLU A 294 -9.45 42.49 -120.79
C GLU A 294 -10.94 42.79 -121.10
N HIS A 295 -11.08 44.00 -121.69
CA HIS A 295 -12.15 44.59 -122.52
C HIS A 295 -13.35 45.20 -121.76
N GLN A 296 -13.66 46.50 -121.88
CA GLN A 296 -13.49 47.47 -122.97
C GLN A 296 -13.11 48.87 -122.45
#